data_AF-A0A9P7JNY8-F1
#
_entry.id   AF-A0A9P7JNY8-F1
#
_cell.length_a   1.000
_cell.length_b   1.000
_cell.length_c   1.000
_cell.angle_alpha   90.00
_cell.angle_beta   90.00
_cell.angle_gamma   90.00
#
_symmetry.space_group_name_H-M   'P 1'
#
loop_
_entity.id
_entity.type
_entity.pdbx_description
1 polymer ?
#
loop_
_entity_poly.entity_id
_entity_poly.type
_entity_poly.pdbx_seq_one_letter_code
_entity_poly.pdbx_strand_id
1 'polypeptide(L)' 'MLSVTCDNASNNNVMVDKLAVLVPEFAGEASHTRCFLHTINLVAKSLIREFNVLKKDVERA' A
#
# COMPACT_ATOMS: atom_id res chain seq x y z
N MET A 1 -12.31 14.90 -14.10
CA MET A 1 -11.12 14.07 -13.85
C MET A 1 -11.49 13.06 -12.79
N LEU A 2 -11.53 11.77 -13.14
CA LEU A 2 -11.85 10.71 -12.17
C LEU A 2 -10.61 10.36 -11.36
N SER A 3 -10.79 10.06 -10.08
CA SER A 3 -9.71 9.59 -9.19
C SER A 3 -10.23 8.55 -8.22
N VAL A 4 -9.34 7.70 -7.74
CA VAL A 4 -9.64 6.65 -6.76
C VAL A 4 -8.58 6.65 -5.67
N THR A 5 -9.00 6.40 -4.43
CA THR A 5 -8.08 6.17 -3.31
C THR A 5 -8.24 4.74 -2.80
N CYS A 6 -7.13 3.98 -2.77
CA CYS A 6 -7.11 2.59 -2.31
C CYS A 6 -5.96 2.36 -1.32
N ASP A 7 -5.99 1.26 -0.55
CA ASP A 7 -4.89 0.91 0.34
C ASP A 7 -3.60 0.55 -0.43
N ASN A 8 -2.47 0.42 0.27
CA ASN A 8 -1.17 0.16 -0.38
C ASN A 8 -0.98 -1.34 -0.68
N ALA A 9 -1.91 -1.93 -1.43
CA ALA A 9 -1.87 -3.31 -1.87
C ALA A 9 -1.58 -3.40 -3.38
N SER A 10 -0.76 -4.36 -3.80
CA SER A 10 -0.39 -4.55 -5.21
C SER A 10 -1.59 -4.87 -6.11
N ASN A 11 -2.63 -5.51 -5.57
CA ASN A 11 -3.87 -5.79 -6.31
C ASN A 11 -4.54 -4.50 -6.82
N ASN A 12 -4.38 -3.38 -6.11
CA ASN A 12 -4.94 -2.10 -6.55
C ASN A 12 -4.23 -1.54 -7.78
N ASN A 13 -2.94 -1.84 -7.96
CA ASN A 13 -2.23 -1.47 -9.18
C ASN A 13 -2.85 -2.18 -10.41
N VAL A 14 -3.11 -3.49 -10.28
CA VAL A 14 -3.76 -4.28 -11.36
C VAL A 14 -5.16 -3.75 -11.68
N MET A 15 -5.91 -3.36 -10.64
CA MET A 15 -7.23 -2.76 -10.80
C MET A 15 -7.16 -1.41 -11.54
N VAL A 16 -6.20 -0.55 -11.19
CA VAL A 16 -5.97 0.76 -11.83
C VAL A 16 -5.57 0.60 -13.30
N ASP A 17 -4.71 -0.37 -13.61
CA ASP A 17 -4.34 -0.70 -15.00
C ASP A 17 -5.58 -1.11 -15.82
N LYS A 18 -6.50 -1.87 -15.23
CA LYS A 18 -7.75 -2.26 -15.88
C LYS A 18 -8.71 -1.08 -16.04
N LEU A 19 -8.83 -0.21 -15.03
CA LEU A 19 -9.67 0.97 -15.11
C LEU A 19 -9.20 1.94 -16.20
N ALA A 20 -7.89 2.10 -16.39
CA ALA A 20 -7.34 2.95 -17.46
C ALA A 20 -7.76 2.48 -18.87
N VAL A 21 -8.00 1.18 -19.05
CA VAL A 21 -8.48 0.61 -20.32
C VAL A 21 -10.00 0.70 -20.45
N LEU A 22 -10.73 0.51 -19.35
CA LEU A 22 -12.19 0.40 -19.36
C LEU A 22 -12.91 1.75 -19.22
N VAL A 23 -12.25 2.77 -18.66
CA VAL A 23 -12.84 4.07 -18.34
C VAL A 23 -11.99 5.19 -18.98
N PRO A 24 -12.41 5.73 -20.15
CA PRO A 24 -11.63 6.72 -20.90
C PRO A 24 -11.24 7.98 -20.11
N GLU A 25 -12.06 8.39 -19.13
CA GLU A 25 -11.83 9.58 -18.30
C GLU A 25 -10.94 9.32 -17.07
N PHE A 26 -10.50 8.07 -16.88
CA PHE A 26 -9.62 7.67 -15.78
C PHE A 26 -8.17 7.65 -16.24
N ALA A 27 -7.33 8.54 -15.68
CA ALA A 27 -5.95 8.74 -16.13
C ALA A 27 -4.95 7.71 -15.56
N GLY A 28 -5.41 6.49 -15.27
CA GLY A 28 -4.60 5.39 -14.73
C GLY A 28 -3.90 5.77 -13.43
N GLU A 29 -2.59 5.54 -13.36
CA GLU A 29 -1.78 5.83 -12.17
C GLU A 29 -1.81 7.30 -11.75
N ALA A 30 -1.97 8.26 -12.67
CA ALA A 30 -2.11 9.67 -12.31
C ALA A 30 -3.41 9.96 -11.53
N SER A 31 -4.40 9.05 -11.63
CA SER A 31 -5.68 9.09 -10.94
C SER A 31 -5.73 8.18 -9.70
N HIS A 32 -4.63 7.51 -9.34
CA HIS A 32 -4.55 6.56 -8.25
C HIS A 32 -3.82 7.15 -7.03
N THR A 33 -4.57 7.43 -5.97
CA THR A 33 -4.02 7.86 -4.69
C THR A 33 -3.93 6.68 -3.73
N ARG A 34 -2.80 6.53 -3.04
CA ARG A 34 -2.67 5.53 -1.96
C ARG A 34 -3.20 6.09 -0.64
N CYS A 35 -3.93 5.27 0.11
CA CYS A 35 -4.55 5.66 1.37
C CYS A 35 -3.49 6.04 2.40
N PHE A 36 -3.50 7.31 2.81
CA PHE A 36 -2.53 7.86 3.75
C PHE A 36 -2.50 7.10 5.09
N LEU A 37 -3.68 6.75 5.62
CA LEU A 37 -3.80 5.96 6.85
C LEU A 37 -3.08 4.61 6.73
N HIS A 38 -3.27 3.91 5.61
CA HIS A 38 -2.63 2.63 5.39
C HIS A 38 -1.11 2.78 5.25
N THR A 39 -0.64 3.79 4.52
CA THR A 39 0.79 4.09 4.39
C THR A 39 1.43 4.39 5.75
N ILE A 40 0.81 5.22 6.60
CA ILE A 40 1.31 5.49 7.96
C ILE A 40 1.36 4.21 8.79
N ASN A 41 0.31 3.39 8.73
CA ASN A 41 0.29 2.12 9.46
C ASN A 41 1.44 1.20 9.04
N LEU A 42 1.77 1.12 7.75
CA LEU A 42 2.93 0.36 7.27
C LEU A 42 4.27 0.93 7.77
N VAL A 43 4.42 2.26 7.76
CA VAL A 43 5.61 2.94 8.31
C VAL A 43 5.76 2.63 9.79
N ALA A 44 4.70 2.80 10.58
CA ALA A 44 4.71 2.52 12.01
C ALA A 44 5.06 1.05 12.31
N LYS A 45 4.44 0.09 11.58
CA LYS A 45 4.77 -1.34 11.71
C LYS A 45 6.24 -1.63 11.40
N SER A 46 6.80 -0.95 10.40
CA SER A 46 8.21 -1.11 10.02
C SER A 46 9.14 -0.59 11.10
N LEU A 47 8.84 0.56 11.70
CA LEU A 47 9.61 1.12 12.81
C LEU A 47 9.54 0.26 14.07
N ILE A 48 8.34 -0.21 14.44
CA ILE A 48 8.13 -1.06 15.63
C ILE A 48 8.89 -2.39 15.49
N ARG A 49 8.95 -2.96 14.27
CA ARG A 49 9.66 -4.21 14.01
C ARG A 49 11.13 -4.17 14.41
N GLU A 50 11.80 -3.03 14.28
CA GLU A 50 13.21 -2.88 14.65
C GLU A 50 13.46 -3.05 16.17
N PHE A 51 12.41 -2.92 16.98
CA PHE A 51 12.46 -3.11 18.44
C PHE A 51 11.90 -4.47 18.90
N ASN A 52 11.39 -5.29 17.98
CA ASN A 52 10.92 -6.63 18.34
C ASN A 52 12.13 -7.56 18.51
N VAL A 53 12.23 -8.20 19.67
CA VAL A 53 13.18 -9.30 19.88
C VAL A 53 12.76 -10.44 18.96
N LEU A 54 13.65 -10.85 18.06
CA LEU A 54 13.37 -11.97 17.17
C LEU A 54 13.31 -13.23 18.02
N LYS A 55 12.39 -14.14 17.69
CA LYS A 55 12.19 -15.40 18.44
C LYS A 55 13.51 -16.20 18.58
N LYS A 56 14.37 -16.12 17.55
CA LYS A 56 15.73 -16.71 17.51
C LYS A 56 16.69 -16.12 18.56
N ASP A 57 16.48 -14.87 18.97
CA ASP A 57 17.32 -14.18 19.95
C ASP A 57 16.86 -14.52 21.38
N VAL A 58 15.56 -14.84 21.55
CA VAL A 58 15.01 -15.38 22.81
C VAL A 58 15.44 -16.82 23.04
N GLU A 59 15.48 -17.67 22.00
CA GLU A 59 15.92 -19.08 22.11
C GLU A 59 17.44 -19.24 22.34
N ARG A 60 18.22 -18.15 22.16
CA ARG A 60 19.67 -18.13 22.34
C ARG A 60 20.11 -17.53 23.70
N ALA A 61 19.19 -16.89 24.41
CA ALA A 61 19.39 -16.32 25.75
C ALA A 61 19.04 -17.34 26.84
#